data_AF-A0A0C3QR91-F1
#
_entry.id   AF-A0A0C3QR91-F1
#
_cell.length_a   1.000
_cell.length_b   1.000
_cell.length_c   1.000
_cell.angle_alpha   90.00
_cell.angle_beta   90.00
_cell.angle_gamma   90.00
#
_symmetry.space_group_name_H-M   'P 1'
#
loop_
_entity.id
_entity.type
_entity.pdbx_description
1 polymer ?
#
loop_
_entity_poly.entity_id
_entity_poly.type
_entity_poly.pdbx_seq_one_letter_code
_entity_poly.pdbx_strand_id
1 'polypeptide(L)'
;MIRSKTNHRRQSQRYNHEDFDDDPKTLMGLPPSEKTSEFWKRYDRQADVHDTKMTGDLSENLDVLLIFAALFSAINTAFISLTMPGLSSDPMTEANALLRLLVTSANNNTLLPTDPPPPFAPSPNSVIVNCLLYASLSCSLLAAVGAMMGKEWLQGFDRTGQTGPLEEQGRFRQRKFNGVQQWHLESIILSLPNILLLSVILFFAGVCLYLFPVNRAVASVVIAFSGGGAALCGGVIVAGAISPLCPYQSAASRGLKRVGALFSSW
;
A
#
# COMPACT_ATOMS: atom_id res chain seq x y z
N MET A 1 -11.21 -1.47 -31.31
CA MET A 1 -10.62 -2.41 -30.31
C MET A 1 -11.56 -2.72 -29.14
N ILE A 2 -12.29 -1.75 -28.57
CA ILE A 2 -13.22 -1.94 -27.42
C ILE A 2 -14.44 -2.84 -27.77
N ARG A 3 -14.93 -2.77 -29.02
CA ARG A 3 -16.08 -3.53 -29.53
C ARG A 3 -15.83 -5.05 -29.65
N SER A 4 -14.57 -5.47 -29.74
CA SER A 4 -14.18 -6.89 -29.82
C SER A 4 -14.22 -7.57 -28.44
N LYS A 5 -13.69 -6.91 -27.40
CA LYS A 5 -13.74 -7.40 -26.02
C LYS A 5 -15.17 -7.52 -25.48
N THR A 6 -16.06 -6.61 -25.87
CA THR A 6 -17.48 -6.65 -25.47
C THR A 6 -18.26 -7.76 -26.18
N ASN A 7 -17.95 -8.07 -27.44
CA ASN A 7 -18.55 -9.20 -28.15
C ASN A 7 -18.08 -10.55 -27.58
N HIS A 8 -16.80 -10.68 -27.21
CA HIS A 8 -16.31 -11.91 -26.56
C HIS A 8 -16.90 -12.12 -25.16
N ARG A 9 -17.06 -11.05 -24.35
CA ARG A 9 -17.79 -11.15 -23.07
C ARG A 9 -19.24 -11.57 -23.26
N ARG A 10 -19.91 -11.08 -24.30
CA ARG A 10 -21.30 -11.48 -24.62
C ARG A 10 -21.39 -12.91 -25.13
N GLN A 11 -20.42 -13.41 -25.90
CA GLN A 11 -20.36 -14.81 -26.34
C GLN A 11 -20.03 -15.77 -25.20
N SER A 12 -19.08 -15.41 -24.33
CA SER A 12 -18.76 -16.14 -23.10
C SER A 12 -19.96 -16.18 -22.14
N GLN A 13 -20.68 -15.06 -21.96
CA GLN A 13 -21.92 -15.02 -21.19
C GLN A 13 -23.06 -15.82 -21.83
N ARG A 14 -23.18 -15.84 -23.16
CA ARG A 14 -24.18 -16.68 -23.86
C ARG A 14 -23.91 -18.17 -23.66
N TYR A 15 -22.65 -18.58 -23.70
CA TYR A 15 -22.25 -19.97 -23.41
C TYR A 15 -22.42 -20.37 -21.94
N ASN A 16 -22.45 -19.39 -21.02
CA ASN A 16 -22.73 -19.62 -19.61
C ASN A 16 -24.23 -19.68 -19.28
N HIS A 17 -25.11 -19.30 -20.22
CA HIS A 17 -26.56 -19.27 -20.02
C HIS A 17 -27.31 -20.33 -20.84
N GLU A 18 -26.61 -21.14 -21.64
CA GLU A 18 -27.13 -22.45 -22.02
C GLU A 18 -27.10 -23.33 -20.77
N ASP A 19 -28.27 -23.41 -20.14
CA ASP A 19 -28.62 -24.25 -19.01
C ASP A 19 -28.34 -25.72 -19.37
N PHE A 20 -27.08 -26.13 -19.23
CA PHE A 20 -26.74 -27.54 -19.14
C PHE A 20 -27.02 -27.96 -17.70
N ASP A 21 -28.30 -28.19 -17.42
CA ASP A 21 -28.77 -29.15 -16.42
C ASP A 21 -28.23 -30.53 -16.81
N ASP A 22 -26.91 -30.72 -16.70
CA ASP A 22 -26.31 -32.04 -16.79
C ASP A 22 -26.55 -32.73 -15.46
N ASP A 23 -27.65 -33.45 -15.43
CA ASP A 23 -27.93 -34.47 -14.44
C ASP A 23 -26.64 -35.30 -14.18
N PRO A 24 -26.23 -35.51 -12.92
CA PRO A 24 -25.05 -36.33 -12.61
C PRO A 24 -25.16 -37.77 -13.14
N LYS A 25 -26.37 -38.20 -13.57
CA LYS A 25 -26.65 -39.48 -14.23
C LYS A 25 -26.11 -39.55 -15.66
N THR A 26 -26.01 -38.44 -16.38
CA THR A 26 -25.55 -38.39 -17.78
C THR A 26 -24.06 -38.70 -17.91
N LEU A 27 -23.26 -38.29 -16.92
CA LEU A 27 -21.83 -38.62 -16.77
C LEU A 27 -21.57 -40.13 -16.55
N MET A 28 -22.58 -40.91 -16.14
CA MET A 28 -22.38 -42.29 -15.71
C MET A 28 -22.27 -43.26 -16.91
N GLY A 29 -22.83 -42.91 -18.07
CA GLY A 29 -22.86 -43.75 -19.30
C GLY A 29 -21.78 -43.47 -20.36
N LEU A 30 -20.95 -42.44 -20.20
CA LEU A 30 -19.96 -42.03 -21.21
C LEU A 30 -18.68 -42.90 -21.23
N PRO A 31 -17.95 -42.98 -22.35
CA PRO A 31 -16.64 -43.61 -22.40
C PRO A 31 -15.61 -42.84 -21.52
N PRO A 32 -14.57 -43.51 -20.99
CA PRO A 32 -13.64 -42.91 -20.03
C PRO A 32 -12.96 -41.62 -20.48
N SER A 33 -12.70 -41.47 -21.79
CA SER A 33 -12.06 -40.29 -22.38
C SER A 33 -12.98 -39.06 -22.49
N GLU A 34 -14.29 -39.26 -22.64
CA GLU A 34 -15.25 -38.14 -22.64
C GLU A 34 -15.50 -37.63 -21.23
N LYS A 35 -15.58 -38.54 -20.23
CA LYS A 35 -15.74 -38.15 -18.82
C LYS A 35 -14.59 -37.26 -18.33
N THR A 36 -13.35 -37.56 -18.70
CA THR A 36 -12.19 -36.76 -18.32
C THR A 36 -12.19 -35.39 -19.01
N SER A 37 -12.54 -35.33 -20.30
CA SER A 37 -12.71 -34.07 -21.04
C SER A 37 -13.79 -33.18 -20.43
N GLU A 38 -14.93 -33.77 -20.06
CA GLU A 38 -16.06 -33.07 -19.45
C GLU A 38 -15.73 -32.59 -18.02
N PHE A 39 -15.02 -33.41 -17.24
CA PHE A 39 -14.47 -33.01 -15.94
C PHE A 39 -13.54 -31.79 -16.07
N TRP A 40 -12.58 -31.83 -17.01
CA TRP A 40 -11.66 -30.71 -17.23
C TRP A 40 -12.37 -29.45 -17.72
N LYS A 41 -13.41 -29.57 -18.56
CA LYS A 41 -14.27 -28.44 -18.96
C LYS A 41 -15.00 -27.83 -17.77
N ARG A 42 -15.61 -28.65 -16.91
CA ARG A 42 -16.29 -28.17 -15.69
C ARG A 42 -15.30 -27.52 -14.72
N TYR A 43 -14.15 -28.16 -14.49
CA TYR A 43 -13.08 -27.62 -13.66
C TYR A 43 -12.61 -26.27 -14.17
N ASP A 44 -12.27 -26.17 -15.46
CA ASP A 44 -11.73 -24.96 -16.05
C ASP A 44 -12.71 -23.78 -15.96
N ARG A 45 -14.01 -24.03 -16.21
CA ARG A 45 -15.07 -23.02 -16.04
C ARG A 45 -15.18 -22.55 -14.59
N GLN A 46 -15.28 -23.47 -13.63
CA GLN A 46 -15.41 -23.11 -12.21
C GLN A 46 -14.20 -22.31 -11.73
N ALA A 47 -13.03 -22.74 -12.18
CA ALA A 47 -11.77 -22.15 -11.82
C ALA A 47 -11.62 -20.76 -12.48
N ASP A 48 -12.04 -20.57 -13.73
CA ASP A 48 -11.99 -19.28 -14.43
C ASP A 48 -12.89 -18.22 -13.78
N VAL A 49 -14.10 -18.63 -13.37
CA VAL A 49 -15.02 -17.76 -12.62
C VAL A 49 -14.41 -17.32 -11.29
N HIS A 50 -13.79 -18.24 -10.55
CA HIS A 50 -13.15 -17.94 -9.28
C HIS A 50 -11.95 -16.98 -9.45
N ASP A 51 -11.05 -17.27 -10.39
CA ASP A 51 -9.86 -16.44 -10.60
C ASP A 51 -10.21 -15.07 -11.13
N THR A 52 -11.14 -14.97 -12.08
CA THR A 52 -11.56 -13.68 -12.64
C THR A 52 -12.18 -12.80 -11.56
N LYS A 53 -12.98 -13.38 -10.67
CA LYS A 53 -13.56 -12.65 -9.54
C LYS A 53 -12.47 -12.19 -8.55
N MET A 54 -11.62 -13.10 -8.10
CA MET A 54 -10.55 -12.80 -7.13
C MET A 54 -9.57 -11.75 -7.69
N THR A 55 -9.14 -11.91 -8.93
CA THR A 55 -8.20 -11.00 -9.59
C THR A 55 -8.83 -9.63 -9.86
N GLY A 56 -10.12 -9.60 -10.22
CA GLY A 56 -10.91 -8.38 -10.35
C GLY A 56 -10.95 -7.58 -9.04
N ASP A 57 -11.45 -8.20 -7.96
CA ASP A 57 -11.59 -7.58 -6.65
C ASP A 57 -10.23 -7.07 -6.12
N LEU A 58 -9.16 -7.85 -6.29
CA LEU A 58 -7.82 -7.46 -5.84
C LEU A 58 -7.27 -6.29 -6.67
N SER A 59 -7.51 -6.29 -7.99
CA SER A 59 -7.04 -5.22 -8.88
C SER A 59 -7.72 -3.89 -8.58
N GLU A 60 -9.02 -3.88 -8.29
CA GLU A 60 -9.77 -2.68 -7.93
C GLU A 60 -9.26 -2.10 -6.60
N ASN A 61 -9.04 -2.95 -5.60
CA ASN A 61 -8.46 -2.54 -4.32
C ASN A 61 -7.04 -1.95 -4.48
N LEU A 62 -6.22 -2.53 -5.34
CA LEU A 62 -4.88 -2.02 -5.64
C LEU A 62 -4.91 -0.66 -6.36
N ASP A 63 -5.88 -0.46 -7.26
CA ASP A 63 -6.06 0.83 -7.96
C ASP A 63 -6.46 1.94 -6.99
N VAL A 64 -7.38 1.67 -6.07
CA VAL A 64 -7.73 2.60 -4.99
C VAL A 64 -6.51 2.93 -4.13
N LEU A 65 -5.71 1.92 -3.77
CA LEU A 65 -4.51 2.10 -2.96
C LEU A 65 -3.46 2.98 -3.66
N LEU A 66 -3.26 2.78 -4.97
CA LEU A 66 -2.34 3.56 -5.80
C LEU A 66 -2.74 5.03 -5.88
N ILE A 67 -4.04 5.31 -6.08
CA ILE A 67 -4.57 6.67 -6.11
C ILE A 67 -4.33 7.34 -4.75
N PHE A 68 -4.65 6.65 -3.65
CA PHE A 68 -4.41 7.18 -2.31
C PHE A 68 -2.92 7.44 -2.06
N ALA A 69 -2.04 6.50 -2.42
CA ALA A 69 -0.60 6.64 -2.26
C ALA A 69 -0.04 7.85 -3.03
N ALA A 70 -0.52 8.08 -4.26
CA ALA A 70 -0.10 9.23 -5.07
C ALA A 70 -0.56 10.57 -4.45
N LEU A 71 -1.83 10.66 -4.04
CA LEU A 71 -2.37 11.86 -3.38
C LEU A 71 -1.65 12.15 -2.06
N PHE A 72 -1.44 11.12 -1.25
CA PHE A 72 -0.74 11.24 0.02
C PHE A 72 0.72 11.64 -0.17
N SER A 73 1.41 11.09 -1.18
CA SER A 73 2.78 11.47 -1.55
C SER A 73 2.87 12.96 -1.93
N ALA A 74 1.90 13.47 -2.70
CA ALA A 74 1.85 14.89 -3.06
C ALA A 74 1.67 15.80 -1.84
N ILE A 75 0.74 15.46 -0.94
CA ILE A 75 0.52 16.21 0.31
C ILE A 75 1.78 16.16 1.17
N ASN A 76 2.36 14.98 1.38
CA ASN A 76 3.56 14.82 2.20
C ASN A 76 4.76 15.59 1.62
N THR A 77 4.93 15.57 0.29
CA THR A 77 5.97 16.36 -0.40
C THR A 77 5.80 17.86 -0.18
N ALA A 78 4.57 18.38 -0.17
CA ALA A 78 4.31 19.78 0.15
C ALA A 78 4.75 20.14 1.58
N PHE A 79 4.45 19.28 2.56
CA PHE A 79 4.91 19.47 3.94
C PHE A 79 6.44 19.37 4.06
N ILE A 80 7.06 18.40 3.39
CA ILE A 80 8.53 18.28 3.34
C ILE A 80 9.16 19.56 2.80
N SER A 81 8.57 20.17 1.76
CA SER A 81 9.05 21.44 1.21
C SER A 81 8.95 22.60 2.22
N LEU A 82 8.00 22.56 3.15
CA LEU A 82 7.86 23.55 4.22
C LEU A 82 8.82 23.30 5.38
N THR A 83 9.19 22.04 5.64
CA THR A 83 10.08 21.67 6.76
C THR A 83 11.56 21.62 6.38
N MET A 84 11.88 21.46 5.09
CA MET A 84 13.24 21.40 4.55
C MET A 84 14.08 22.65 4.86
N PRO A 85 13.54 23.90 4.80
CA PRO A 85 14.30 25.08 5.22
C PRO A 85 14.76 25.02 6.68
N GLY A 86 14.07 24.29 7.55
CA GLY A 86 14.47 24.10 8.95
C GLY A 86 15.68 23.18 9.17
N LEU A 87 16.18 22.53 8.10
CA LEU A 87 17.37 21.67 8.10
C LEU A 87 18.60 22.35 7.47
N SER A 88 18.43 23.49 6.81
CA SER A 88 19.51 24.20 6.12
C SER A 88 19.69 25.59 6.74
N SER A 89 20.92 26.10 6.72
CA SER A 89 21.19 27.47 7.18
C SER A 89 20.47 28.43 6.23
N ASP A 90 19.54 29.23 6.77
CA ASP A 90 18.81 30.20 5.97
C ASP A 90 19.82 31.22 5.39
N PRO A 91 19.96 31.34 4.06
CA PRO A 91 20.87 32.31 3.44
C PRO A 91 20.54 33.75 3.87
N MET A 92 19.31 34.02 4.31
CA MET A 92 18.93 35.30 4.92
C MET A 92 19.56 35.52 6.29
N THR A 93 19.75 34.46 7.07
CA THR A 93 20.39 34.53 8.39
C THR A 93 21.89 34.71 8.26
N GLU A 94 22.54 34.05 7.29
CA GLU A 94 23.93 34.32 6.90
C GLU A 94 24.08 35.76 6.38
N ALA A 95 23.20 36.21 5.48
CA ALA A 95 23.21 37.58 4.97
C ALA A 95 23.00 38.62 6.08
N ASN A 96 22.09 38.37 7.03
CA ASN A 96 21.84 39.24 8.17
C ASN A 96 23.00 39.22 9.18
N ALA A 97 23.67 38.08 9.36
CA ALA A 97 24.88 37.97 10.19
C ALA A 97 26.05 38.75 9.54
N LEU A 98 26.24 38.62 8.23
CA LEU A 98 27.22 39.39 7.46
C LEU A 98 26.90 40.89 7.45
N LEU A 99 25.62 41.27 7.32
CA LEU A 99 25.16 42.66 7.43
C LEU A 99 25.41 43.24 8.82
N ARG A 100 25.14 42.49 9.89
CA ARG A 100 25.46 42.90 11.26
C ARG A 100 26.96 43.07 11.47
N LEU A 101 27.77 42.19 10.89
CA LEU A 101 29.23 42.28 10.93
C LEU A 101 29.73 43.51 10.16
N LEU A 102 29.15 43.83 8.99
CA LEU A 102 29.42 45.03 8.21
C LEU A 102 29.03 46.33 8.93
N VAL A 103 27.85 46.36 9.57
CA VAL A 103 27.39 47.52 10.34
C VAL A 103 28.27 47.74 11.57
N THR A 104 28.69 46.65 12.24
CA THR A 104 29.56 46.73 13.42
C THR A 104 30.98 47.17 13.04
N SER A 105 31.51 46.71 11.90
CA SER A 105 32.83 47.13 11.41
C SER A 105 32.83 48.58 10.91
N ALA A 106 31.75 49.02 10.26
CA ALA A 106 31.58 50.40 9.81
C ALA A 106 31.47 51.40 10.97
N ASN A 107 30.95 50.97 12.14
CA ASN A 107 30.76 51.85 13.29
C ASN A 107 31.96 51.91 14.24
N ASN A 108 32.88 50.93 14.23
CA ASN A 108 33.94 50.81 15.25
C ASN A 108 35.39 50.93 14.74
N ASN A 109 35.64 51.17 13.44
CA ASN A 109 36.97 51.37 12.83
C ASN A 109 38.07 50.35 13.20
N THR A 110 37.69 49.22 13.82
CA THR A 110 38.59 48.18 14.31
C THR A 110 38.06 46.84 13.84
N LEU A 111 38.78 46.23 12.90
CA LEU A 111 38.55 44.86 12.48
C LEU A 111 39.10 43.92 13.55
N LEU A 112 38.34 43.72 14.62
CA LEU A 112 38.61 42.60 15.53
C LEU A 112 38.37 41.29 14.77
N PRO A 113 39.28 40.29 14.84
CA PRO A 113 39.03 38.97 14.29
C PRO A 113 37.83 38.41 15.06
N THR A 114 36.65 38.49 14.44
CA THR A 114 35.46 37.87 14.99
C THR A 114 35.57 36.40 14.63
N ASP A 115 35.58 35.52 15.64
CA ASP A 115 35.54 34.07 15.43
C ASP A 115 34.43 33.73 14.41
N PRO A 116 34.67 32.78 13.48
CA PRO A 116 33.65 32.40 12.53
C PRO A 116 32.37 32.02 13.26
N PRO A 117 31.19 32.42 12.75
CA PRO A 117 29.93 32.06 13.38
C PRO A 117 29.89 30.53 13.56
N PRO A 118 29.38 30.04 14.70
CA PRO A 118 29.33 28.60 14.96
C PRO A 118 28.59 27.92 13.80
N PRO A 119 29.09 26.76 13.33
CA PRO A 119 28.48 26.05 12.22
C PRO A 119 27.00 25.78 12.51
N PHE A 120 26.16 26.00 11.52
CA PHE A 120 24.72 25.78 11.64
C PHE A 120 24.44 24.35 12.13
N ALA A 121 23.80 24.26 13.29
CA ALA A 121 23.32 23.00 13.85
C ALA A 121 21.79 23.02 13.83
N PRO A 122 21.13 22.17 13.03
CA PRO A 122 19.67 22.11 12.99
C PRO A 122 19.12 21.66 14.34
N SER A 123 17.95 22.18 14.73
CA SER A 123 17.32 21.79 15.98
C SER A 123 17.00 20.29 15.98
N PRO A 124 17.19 19.55 17.09
CA PRO A 124 16.85 18.12 17.17
C PRO A 124 15.41 17.82 16.77
N ASN A 125 14.47 18.72 17.11
CA ASN A 125 13.07 18.60 16.69
C ASN A 125 12.90 18.72 15.17
N SER A 126 13.60 19.65 14.52
CA SER A 126 13.58 19.78 13.05
C SER A 126 14.07 18.51 12.36
N VAL A 127 15.11 17.87 12.92
CA VAL A 127 15.64 16.61 12.39
C VAL A 127 14.61 15.48 12.53
N ILE A 128 14.04 15.29 13.72
CA ILE A 128 13.04 14.24 13.97
C ILE A 128 11.81 14.40 13.07
N VAL A 129 11.29 15.63 12.93
CA VAL A 129 10.16 15.95 12.06
C VAL A 129 10.44 15.53 10.62
N ASN A 130 11.58 15.96 10.06
CA ASN A 130 11.92 15.63 8.69
C ASN A 130 12.15 14.12 8.51
N CYS A 131 12.81 13.45 9.46
CA CYS A 131 12.95 11.99 9.44
C CYS A 131 11.59 11.27 9.38
N LEU A 132 10.61 11.70 10.19
CA LEU A 132 9.26 11.13 10.19
C LEU A 132 8.52 11.37 8.86
N LEU A 133 8.63 12.57 8.30
CA LEU A 133 7.99 12.92 7.03
C LEU A 133 8.60 12.13 5.84
N TYR A 134 9.93 12.02 5.77
CA TYR A 134 10.61 11.20 4.77
C TYR A 134 10.36 9.70 4.94
N ALA A 135 10.32 9.20 6.19
CA ALA A 135 10.00 7.81 6.48
C ALA A 135 8.56 7.49 6.04
N SER A 136 7.62 8.38 6.33
CA SER A 136 6.25 8.31 5.81
C SER A 136 6.25 8.25 4.27
N LEU A 137 6.89 9.20 3.59
CA LEU A 137 6.92 9.25 2.13
C LEU A 137 7.45 7.93 1.54
N SER A 138 8.54 7.41 2.12
CA SER A 138 9.16 6.15 1.70
C SER A 138 8.23 4.96 1.89
N CYS A 139 7.51 4.90 3.02
CA CYS A 139 6.53 3.85 3.32
C CYS A 139 5.37 3.87 2.31
N SER A 140 4.84 5.05 1.98
CA SER A 140 3.81 5.21 0.95
C SER A 140 4.29 4.77 -0.44
N LEU A 141 5.53 5.11 -0.81
CA LEU A 141 6.11 4.69 -2.09
C LEU A 141 6.32 3.18 -2.15
N LEU A 142 6.78 2.55 -1.06
CA LEU A 142 6.90 1.09 -0.98
C LEU A 142 5.53 0.41 -1.15
N ALA A 143 4.48 0.96 -0.53
CA ALA A 143 3.13 0.45 -0.72
C ALA A 143 2.66 0.58 -2.19
N ALA A 144 2.97 1.71 -2.84
CA ALA A 144 2.65 1.92 -4.26
C ALA A 144 3.40 0.96 -5.18
N VAL A 145 4.70 0.74 -4.97
CA VAL A 145 5.49 -0.22 -5.75
C VAL A 145 4.95 -1.64 -5.56
N GLY A 146 4.63 -2.02 -4.32
CA GLY A 146 4.01 -3.30 -4.04
C GLY A 146 2.64 -3.45 -4.71
N ALA A 147 1.86 -2.38 -4.80
CA ALA A 147 0.58 -2.38 -5.50
C ALA A 147 0.74 -2.56 -7.01
N MET A 148 1.72 -1.90 -7.62
CA MET A 148 2.05 -2.08 -9.04
C MET A 148 2.49 -3.51 -9.33
N MET A 149 3.39 -4.08 -8.52
CA MET A 149 3.81 -5.48 -8.65
C MET A 149 2.60 -6.41 -8.52
N GLY A 150 1.75 -6.21 -7.52
CA GLY A 150 0.51 -6.97 -7.35
C GLY A 150 -0.37 -6.93 -8.60
N LYS A 151 -0.48 -5.76 -9.24
CA LYS A 151 -1.27 -5.57 -10.47
C LYS A 151 -0.67 -6.30 -11.67
N GLU A 152 0.65 -6.21 -11.88
CA GLU A 152 1.35 -6.96 -12.94
C GLU A 152 1.17 -8.46 -12.77
N TRP A 153 1.23 -8.95 -11.52
CA TRP A 153 0.98 -10.35 -11.20
C TRP A 153 -0.45 -10.77 -11.53
N LEU A 154 -1.44 -9.97 -11.14
CA LEU A 154 -2.86 -10.21 -11.44
C LEU A 154 -3.13 -10.25 -12.95
N GLN A 155 -2.49 -9.37 -13.72
CA GLN A 155 -2.56 -9.41 -15.18
C GLN A 155 -1.94 -10.68 -15.75
N GLY A 156 -0.90 -11.22 -15.12
CA GLY A 156 -0.32 -12.52 -15.46
C GLY A 156 -1.24 -13.72 -15.18
N PHE A 157 -2.31 -13.55 -14.40
CA PHE A 157 -3.37 -14.55 -14.22
C PHE A 157 -4.46 -14.49 -15.29
N ASP A 158 -4.54 -13.39 -16.06
CA ASP A 158 -5.50 -13.27 -17.15
C ASP A 158 -5.23 -14.37 -18.20
N ARG A 159 -6.23 -15.20 -18.43
CA ARG A 159 -6.17 -16.39 -19.29
C ARG A 159 -6.50 -16.08 -20.74
N THR A 160 -6.77 -14.82 -21.08
CA THR A 160 -7.05 -14.38 -22.46
C THR A 160 -5.89 -14.73 -23.41
N GLY A 161 -6.03 -15.84 -24.14
CA GLY A 161 -5.11 -16.26 -25.21
C GLY A 161 -4.41 -17.61 -25.02
N GLN A 162 -4.65 -18.36 -23.94
CA GLN A 162 -4.06 -19.69 -23.79
C GLN A 162 -4.66 -20.67 -24.80
N THR A 163 -3.81 -21.23 -25.67
CA THR A 163 -4.19 -22.22 -26.69
C THR A 163 -3.47 -23.53 -26.36
N GLY A 164 -4.20 -24.59 -26.03
CA GLY A 164 -3.64 -25.90 -25.66
C GLY A 164 -4.68 -26.86 -25.06
N PRO A 165 -4.31 -28.13 -24.79
CA PRO A 165 -5.20 -29.11 -24.17
C PRO A 165 -5.66 -28.65 -22.77
N LEU A 166 -6.95 -28.80 -22.45
CA LEU A 166 -7.52 -28.31 -21.18
C LEU A 166 -6.83 -28.92 -19.94
N GLU A 167 -6.34 -30.15 -20.04
CA GLU A 167 -5.61 -30.83 -18.97
C GLU A 167 -4.27 -30.16 -18.65
N GLU A 168 -3.50 -29.78 -19.68
CA GLU A 168 -2.19 -29.13 -19.50
C GLU A 168 -2.36 -27.71 -18.95
N GLN A 169 -3.38 -26.99 -19.41
CA GLN A 169 -3.73 -25.67 -18.90
C GLN A 169 -4.14 -25.72 -17.41
N GLY A 170 -4.96 -26.70 -17.03
CA GLY A 170 -5.38 -26.91 -15.64
C GLY A 170 -4.20 -27.22 -14.72
N ARG A 171 -3.28 -28.11 -15.15
CA ARG A 171 -2.06 -28.45 -14.39
C ARG A 171 -1.09 -27.28 -14.29
N PHE A 172 -0.90 -26.51 -15.37
CA PHE A 172 -0.02 -25.35 -15.38
C PHE A 172 -0.53 -24.25 -14.45
N ARG A 173 -1.84 -23.98 -14.47
CA ARG A 173 -2.51 -23.08 -13.54
C ARG A 173 -2.32 -23.53 -12.10
N GLN A 174 -2.55 -24.82 -11.80
CA GLN A 174 -2.42 -25.33 -10.43
C GLN A 174 -1.01 -25.16 -9.88
N ARG A 175 0.02 -25.32 -10.73
CA ARG A 175 1.42 -25.02 -10.35
C ARG A 175 1.63 -23.52 -10.07
N LYS A 176 1.06 -22.64 -10.90
CA LYS A 176 1.15 -21.18 -10.72
C LYS A 176 0.44 -20.73 -9.45
N PHE A 177 -0.72 -21.32 -9.16
CA PHE A 177 -1.49 -21.08 -7.93
C PHE A 177 -0.78 -21.61 -6.68
N ASN A 178 -0.23 -22.83 -6.73
CA ASN A 178 0.63 -23.35 -5.66
C ASN A 178 1.85 -22.45 -5.44
N GLY A 179 2.43 -21.91 -6.51
CA GLY A 179 3.48 -20.90 -6.45
C GLY A 179 3.00 -19.66 -5.69
N VAL A 180 1.84 -19.09 -6.02
CA VAL A 180 1.27 -17.94 -5.29
C VAL A 180 1.07 -18.23 -3.80
N GLN A 181 0.58 -19.42 -3.48
CA GLN A 181 0.33 -19.82 -2.11
C GLN A 181 1.65 -20.00 -1.33
N GLN A 182 2.68 -20.56 -1.98
CA GLN A 182 4.00 -20.74 -1.39
C GLN A 182 4.76 -19.41 -1.22
N TRP A 183 4.60 -18.47 -2.16
CA TRP A 183 5.20 -17.15 -2.12
C TRP A 183 4.39 -16.13 -1.29
N HIS A 184 3.26 -16.54 -0.70
CA HIS A 184 2.39 -15.70 0.13
C HIS A 184 1.99 -14.36 -0.53
N LEU A 185 1.92 -14.31 -1.86
CA LEU A 185 1.71 -13.06 -2.61
C LEU A 185 0.38 -12.39 -2.27
N GLU A 186 -0.68 -13.18 -2.09
CA GLU A 186 -1.97 -12.70 -1.59
C GLU A 186 -1.85 -12.04 -0.21
N SER A 187 -1.02 -12.61 0.68
CA SER A 187 -0.76 -12.02 2.00
C SER A 187 0.03 -10.72 1.93
N ILE A 188 0.91 -10.58 0.94
CA ILE A 188 1.67 -9.33 0.69
C ILE A 188 0.71 -8.26 0.16
N ILE A 189 -0.11 -8.57 -0.83
CA ILE A 189 -1.05 -7.59 -1.40
C ILE A 189 -2.04 -7.11 -0.33
N LEU A 190 -2.54 -8.03 0.50
CA LEU A 190 -3.43 -7.69 1.60
C LEU A 190 -2.73 -6.90 2.73
N SER A 191 -1.39 -6.88 2.79
CA SER A 191 -0.64 -6.12 3.79
C SER A 191 -0.33 -4.69 3.35
N LEU A 192 -0.29 -4.39 2.05
CA LEU A 192 0.00 -3.06 1.51
C LEU A 192 -0.88 -1.93 2.09
N PRO A 193 -2.20 -2.10 2.27
CA PRO A 193 -3.03 -1.07 2.91
C PRO A 193 -2.58 -0.74 4.34
N ASN A 194 -2.02 -1.71 5.08
CA ASN A 194 -1.54 -1.47 6.44
C ASN A 194 -0.22 -0.69 6.44
N ILE A 195 0.67 -0.95 5.48
CA ILE A 195 1.91 -0.18 5.27
C ILE A 195 1.54 1.27 4.97
N LEU A 196 0.58 1.47 4.06
CA LEU A 196 0.10 2.80 3.71
C LEU A 196 -0.61 3.50 4.88
N LEU A 197 -1.36 2.78 5.72
CA LEU A 197 -1.93 3.36 6.94
C LEU A 197 -0.85 3.75 7.96
N LEU A 198 0.20 2.93 8.13
CA LEU A 198 1.34 3.26 8.97
C LEU A 198 2.03 4.54 8.49
N SER A 199 2.15 4.72 7.18
CA SER A 199 2.65 5.96 6.58
C SER A 199 1.84 7.19 7.00
N VAL A 200 0.51 7.09 6.97
CA VAL A 200 -0.39 8.19 7.38
C VAL A 200 -0.20 8.53 8.86
N ILE A 201 -0.05 7.52 9.72
CA ILE A 201 0.20 7.71 11.15
C ILE A 201 1.54 8.44 11.39
N LEU A 202 2.61 7.99 10.70
CA LEU A 202 3.92 8.64 10.78
C LEU A 202 3.88 10.09 10.31
N PHE A 203 3.13 10.37 9.25
CA PHE A 203 2.92 11.73 8.75
C PHE A 203 2.24 12.64 9.78
N PHE A 204 1.12 12.19 10.37
CA PHE A 204 0.45 12.99 11.40
C PHE A 204 1.33 13.20 12.63
N ALA A 205 2.11 12.20 13.04
CA ALA A 205 3.08 12.35 14.12
C ALA A 205 4.13 13.43 13.80
N GLY A 206 4.68 13.42 12.58
CA GLY A 206 5.60 14.45 12.09
C GLY A 206 4.98 15.85 12.09
N VAL A 207 3.76 15.98 11.58
CA VAL A 207 3.02 17.26 11.57
C VAL A 207 2.73 17.78 12.97
N CYS A 208 2.34 16.90 13.91
CA CYS A 208 2.08 17.29 15.30
C CYS A 208 3.35 17.83 15.98
N LEU A 209 4.49 17.16 15.78
CA LEU A 209 5.78 17.61 16.32
C LEU A 209 6.24 18.93 15.68
N TYR A 210 5.96 19.13 14.40
CA TYR A 210 6.26 20.38 13.69
C TYR A 210 5.42 21.56 14.19
N LEU A 211 4.12 21.37 14.41
CA LEU A 211 3.21 22.44 14.85
C LEU A 211 3.35 22.80 16.32
N PHE A 212 3.79 21.87 17.17
CA PHE A 212 3.89 22.05 18.61
C PHE A 212 4.69 23.31 19.03
N PRO A 213 5.90 23.58 18.49
CA PRO A 213 6.64 24.81 18.79
C PRO A 213 6.07 26.06 18.10
N VAL A 214 5.31 25.92 17.00
CA VAL A 214 4.79 27.06 16.23
C VAL A 214 3.59 27.69 16.91
N ASN A 215 2.56 26.89 17.20
CA ASN A 215 1.35 27.37 17.86
C ASN A 215 0.63 26.21 18.57
N ARG A 216 0.54 26.30 19.90
CA ARG A 216 -0.09 25.27 20.74
C ARG A 216 -1.59 25.08 20.47
N ALA A 217 -2.31 26.13 20.12
CA ALA A 217 -3.74 26.03 19.83
C ALA A 217 -3.98 25.23 18.54
N VAL A 218 -3.27 25.57 17.46
CA VAL A 218 -3.37 24.84 16.18
C VAL A 218 -2.89 23.39 16.34
N ALA A 219 -1.79 23.17 17.06
CA ALA A 219 -1.29 21.84 17.35
C ALA A 219 -2.33 20.98 18.10
N SER A 220 -3.02 21.55 19.10
CA SER A 220 -4.02 20.81 19.87
C SER A 220 -5.20 20.30 19.02
N VAL A 221 -5.65 21.10 18.06
CA VAL A 221 -6.73 20.72 17.14
C VAL A 221 -6.28 19.57 16.23
N VAL A 222 -5.06 19.67 15.68
CA VAL A 222 -4.50 18.62 14.82
C VAL A 222 -4.25 17.32 15.60
N ILE A 223 -3.77 17.41 16.85
CA ILE A 223 -3.58 16.26 17.74
C ILE A 223 -4.91 15.60 18.09
N ALA A 224 -5.96 16.37 18.39
CA ALA A 224 -7.28 15.82 18.69
C ALA A 224 -7.86 15.04 17.50
N PHE A 225 -7.76 15.61 16.29
CA PHE A 225 -8.27 14.96 15.08
C PHE A 225 -7.46 13.71 14.71
N SER A 226 -6.12 13.83 14.68
CA SER A 226 -5.23 12.72 14.36
C SER A 226 -5.25 11.62 15.42
N GLY A 227 -5.30 11.99 16.71
CA GLY A 227 -5.41 11.08 17.83
C GLY A 227 -6.71 10.30 17.82
N GLY A 228 -7.84 10.95 17.52
CA GLY A 228 -9.13 10.28 17.32
C GLY A 228 -9.08 9.28 16.17
N GLY A 229 -8.52 9.66 15.03
CA GLY A 229 -8.34 8.77 13.88
C GLY A 229 -7.43 7.57 14.20
N ALA A 230 -6.30 7.79 14.87
CA ALA A 230 -5.37 6.75 15.29
C ALA A 230 -6.01 5.80 16.32
N ALA A 231 -6.79 6.33 17.26
CA ALA A 231 -7.52 5.53 18.24
C ALA A 231 -8.61 4.67 17.59
N LEU A 232 -9.34 5.20 16.61
CA LEU A 232 -10.31 4.42 15.82
C LEU A 232 -9.62 3.30 15.03
N CYS A 233 -8.52 3.61 14.34
CA CYS A 233 -7.76 2.62 13.58
C CYS A 233 -7.18 1.54 14.51
N GLY A 234 -6.57 1.94 15.63
CA GLY A 234 -6.07 1.04 16.66
C GLY A 234 -7.20 0.19 17.27
N GLY A 235 -8.35 0.80 17.54
CA GLY A 235 -9.55 0.12 18.03
C GLY A 235 -10.05 -0.96 17.08
N VAL A 236 -10.06 -0.70 15.77
CA VAL A 236 -10.41 -1.71 14.75
C VAL A 236 -9.39 -2.86 14.73
N ILE A 237 -8.09 -2.55 14.83
CA ILE A 237 -7.02 -3.56 14.85
C ILE A 237 -7.12 -4.43 16.11
N VAL A 238 -7.33 -3.81 17.28
CA VAL A 238 -7.47 -4.49 18.57
C VAL A 238 -8.77 -5.30 18.64
N ALA A 239 -9.89 -4.74 18.17
CA ALA A 239 -11.16 -5.47 18.07
C ALA A 239 -11.03 -6.70 17.16
N GLY A 240 -10.33 -6.59 16.02
CA GLY A 240 -10.01 -7.71 15.14
C GLY A 240 -9.05 -8.74 15.74
N ALA A 241 -8.22 -8.36 16.73
CA ALA A 241 -7.36 -9.28 17.46
C ALA A 241 -8.12 -10.07 18.54
N ILE A 242 -9.11 -9.44 19.19
CA ILE A 242 -9.88 -10.02 20.30
C ILE A 242 -11.03 -10.92 19.78
N SER A 243 -11.61 -10.60 18.62
CA SER A 243 -12.77 -11.33 18.10
C SER A 243 -12.41 -12.28 16.93
N PRO A 244 -12.50 -13.60 17.11
CA PRO A 244 -12.23 -14.58 16.05
C PRO A 244 -13.27 -14.63 14.92
N LEU A 245 -14.36 -13.85 14.97
CA LEU A 245 -15.47 -13.84 14.01
C LEU A 245 -15.74 -12.48 13.31
N CYS A 246 -14.87 -11.47 13.45
CA CYS A 246 -15.11 -10.18 12.80
C CYS A 246 -14.78 -10.20 11.28
N PRO A 247 -15.70 -9.74 10.40
CA PRO A 247 -15.53 -9.75 8.94
C PRO A 247 -14.47 -8.76 8.40
N TYR A 248 -13.91 -7.90 9.25
CA TYR A 248 -12.81 -6.98 8.91
C TYR A 248 -11.45 -7.59 9.27
N GLN A 249 -11.09 -8.69 8.59
CA GLN A 249 -9.81 -9.37 8.78
C GLN A 249 -8.70 -8.64 8.02
N SER A 250 -8.25 -7.48 8.51
CA SER A 250 -7.07 -6.83 7.94
C SER A 250 -5.84 -7.74 8.10
N ALA A 251 -4.94 -7.74 7.12
CA ALA A 251 -3.75 -8.61 7.11
C ALA A 251 -2.83 -8.42 8.34
N ALA A 252 -2.92 -7.28 9.03
CA ALA A 252 -2.25 -7.03 10.31
C ALA A 252 -2.65 -8.04 11.40
N SER A 253 -3.92 -8.47 11.45
CA SER A 253 -4.40 -9.47 12.42
C SER A 253 -3.80 -10.86 12.20
N ARG A 254 -3.48 -11.22 10.95
CA ARG A 254 -2.82 -12.49 10.60
C ARG A 254 -1.32 -12.45 10.90
N GLY A 255 -0.68 -11.29 10.72
CA GLY A 255 0.72 -11.09 11.10
C GLY A 255 0.94 -11.17 12.62
N LEU A 256 0.10 -10.49 13.40
CA LEU A 256 0.24 -10.45 14.86
C LEU A 256 -0.05 -11.82 15.52
N LYS A 257 -0.99 -12.61 14.99
CA LYS A 257 -1.24 -13.98 15.45
C LYS A 257 -0.04 -14.92 15.21
N ARG A 258 0.74 -14.71 14.14
CA ARG A 258 1.98 -15.49 13.89
C ARG A 258 3.12 -15.10 14.83
N VAL A 259 3.28 -13.82 15.14
CA VAL A 259 4.30 -13.36 16.10
C VAL A 259 3.93 -13.81 17.53
N GLY A 260 2.66 -13.76 17.90
CA GLY A 260 2.16 -14.30 19.17
C GLY A 260 2.36 -15.81 19.30
N ALA A 261 2.16 -16.59 18.23
CA ALA A 261 2.37 -18.04 18.24
C ALA A 261 3.86 -18.44 18.36
N LEU A 262 4.78 -17.62 17.83
CA LEU A 262 6.22 -17.82 17.98
C LEU A 262 6.73 -17.47 19.38
N PHE A 263 6.09 -16.53 20.07
CA PHE A 263 6.42 -16.17 21.45
C PHE A 263 5.85 -17.15 22.49
N SER A 264 4.79 -17.90 22.14
CA SER A 264 4.22 -18.95 23.00
C SER A 264 4.88 -20.33 22.84
N SER A 265 5.88 -20.47 21.96
CA SER A 265 6.61 -21.73 21.72
C SER A 265 8.04 -21.71 22.26
N TRP A 266 8.36 -20.80 23.18
CA TRP A 266 9.61 -20.72 23.93
C TRP A 266 9.33 -20.77 25.42
#